data_AF-A0A971IE73-F1
#
_entry.id   AF-A0A971IE73-F1
#
_cell.length_a   1.000
_cell.length_b   1.000
_cell.length_c   1.000
_cell.angle_alpha   90.00
_cell.angle_beta   90.00
_cell.angle_gamma   90.00
#
_symmetry.space_group_name_H-M   'P 1'
#
loop_
_entity.id
_entity.type
_entity.pdbx_description
1 polymer ?
#
loop_
_entity_poly.entity_id
_entity_poly.type
_entity_poly.pdbx_seq_one_letter_code
_entity_poly.pdbx_strand_id
1 'polypeptide(L)' 'MLHGLYAALFVAANPIPVKAALNLLGHEVGGLRLPLVAAAPDEEAVVARELRRLGLLRI' A
#
# COMPACT_ATOMS: atom_id res chain seq x y z
N MET A 1 -10.93 -11.15 8.86
CA MET A 1 -11.73 -10.19 8.05
C MET A 1 -10.80 -9.24 7.31
N LEU A 2 -10.99 -9.05 5.99
CA LEU A 2 -10.13 -8.22 5.12
C LEU A 2 -10.47 -6.72 5.11
N HIS A 3 -11.54 -6.31 5.81
CA HIS A 3 -12.03 -4.93 5.79
C HIS A 3 -10.96 -3.87 6.10
N GLY A 4 -10.07 -4.14 7.06
CA GLY A 4 -8.96 -3.22 7.38
C GLY A 4 -7.99 -3.00 6.21
N LEU A 5 -7.64 -4.07 5.49
CA LEU A 5 -6.81 -3.97 4.29
C LEU A 5 -7.55 -3.21 3.18
N TYR A 6 -8.84 -3.47 2.98
CA TYR A 6 -9.63 -2.72 2.00
C TYR A 6 -9.68 -1.22 2.32
N ALA A 7 -9.85 -0.84 3.58
CA ALA A 7 -9.78 0.57 3.96
C ALA A 7 -8.38 1.16 3.69
N ALA A 8 -7.31 0.43 4.05
CA ALA A 8 -5.94 0.88 3.82
C ALA A 8 -5.61 1.05 2.33
N LEU A 9 -6.12 0.19 1.45
CA LEU A 9 -5.92 0.29 0.00
C LEU A 9 -6.65 1.47 -0.66
N PHE A 10 -7.47 2.21 0.10
CA PHE A 10 -8.18 3.42 -0.35
C PHE A 10 -7.80 4.65 0.47
N VAL A 11 -6.67 4.61 1.20
CA VAL A 11 -6.17 5.77 1.97
C VAL A 11 -5.76 6.94 1.06
N ALA A 12 -5.40 6.64 -0.20
CA ALA A 12 -5.10 7.60 -1.25
C ALA A 12 -5.79 7.18 -2.56
N ALA A 13 -5.68 8.03 -3.60
CA ALA A 13 -6.26 7.75 -4.91
C ALA A 13 -5.66 6.47 -5.53
N ASN A 14 -6.51 5.57 -6.01
CA ASN A 14 -6.04 4.36 -6.69
C ASN A 14 -5.37 4.71 -8.04
N PRO A 15 -4.31 3.97 -8.45
CA PRO A 15 -3.72 2.77 -7.84
C PRO A 15 -2.56 3.03 -6.84
N ILE A 16 -2.45 4.22 -6.23
CA ILE A 16 -1.29 4.57 -5.39
C ILE A 16 -1.08 3.57 -4.23
N PRO A 17 -2.09 3.27 -3.37
CA PRO A 17 -1.88 2.38 -2.23
C PRO A 17 -1.65 0.92 -2.64
N VAL A 18 -2.28 0.49 -3.73
CA VAL A 18 -2.11 -0.87 -4.28
C VAL A 18 -0.68 -1.07 -4.76
N LYS A 19 -0.12 -0.10 -5.49
CA LYS A 19 1.29 -0.19 -5.92
C LYS A 19 2.26 -0.15 -4.76
N ALA A 20 2.01 0.68 -3.75
CA ALA A 20 2.82 0.70 -2.53
C ALA A 20 2.79 -0.67 -1.82
N ALA A 21 1.61 -1.26 -1.67
CA ALA A 21 1.45 -2.60 -1.08
C ALA A 21 2.25 -3.67 -1.84
N LEU A 22 2.14 -3.67 -3.18
CA LEU A 22 2.86 -4.64 -4.02
C LEU A 22 4.37 -4.47 -3.93
N ASN A 23 4.89 -3.25 -3.98
CA ASN A 23 6.32 -2.98 -3.81
C ASN A 23 6.82 -3.38 -2.42
N LEU A 24 6.06 -3.10 -1.34
CA LEU A 24 6.38 -3.54 0.03
C LEU A 24 6.48 -5.07 0.14
N LEU A 25 5.65 -5.80 -0.59
CA LEU A 25 5.66 -7.27 -0.65
C LEU A 25 6.75 -7.82 -1.59
N GLY A 26 7.56 -6.98 -2.21
CA GLY A 26 8.65 -7.37 -3.10
C GLY A 26 8.23 -7.63 -4.55
N HIS A 27 7.02 -7.21 -4.96
CA HIS A 27 6.62 -7.24 -6.37
C HIS A 27 7.10 -5.96 -7.07
N GLU A 28 7.97 -6.09 -8.06
CA GLU A 28 8.51 -4.95 -8.81
C GLU A 28 7.49 -4.37 -9.82
N VAL A 29 6.53 -3.59 -9.34
CA VAL A 29 5.45 -3.00 -10.19
C VAL A 29 5.77 -1.60 -10.73
N GLY A 30 7.01 -1.16 -10.53
CA GLY A 30 7.52 0.14 -10.94
C GLY A 30 6.83 1.32 -10.25
N GLY A 31 7.20 2.52 -10.70
CA GLY A 31 6.65 3.77 -10.16
C GLY A 31 5.25 4.12 -10.68
N LEU A 32 4.81 5.33 -10.35
CA LEU A 32 3.60 5.94 -10.87
C LEU A 32 3.93 6.93 -11.99
N ARG A 33 2.94 7.22 -12.83
CA ARG A 33 3.03 8.28 -13.83
C ARG A 33 2.19 9.46 -13.36
N LEU A 34 2.68 10.67 -13.61
CA LEU A 34 1.93 11.88 -13.33
C LEU A 34 0.55 11.84 -14.03
N PRO A 35 -0.51 12.39 -13.38
CA PRO A 35 -0.47 13.24 -12.18
C PRO A 35 -0.35 12.48 -10.85
N LEU A 36 -0.29 11.15 -10.86
CA LEU A 36 -0.18 10.36 -9.64
C LEU A 36 1.25 10.36 -9.10
N VAL A 37 1.38 10.55 -7.79
CA VAL A 37 2.65 10.55 -7.06
C VAL A 37 2.66 9.45 -6.01
N ALA A 38 3.84 9.10 -5.52
CA ALA A 38 3.99 8.09 -4.48
C ALA A 38 3.15 8.43 -3.23
N ALA A 39 2.72 7.39 -2.52
CA ALA A 39 2.03 7.54 -1.24
C ALA A 39 2.90 8.36 -0.28
N ALA A 40 2.27 9.22 0.51
CA ALA A 40 2.97 9.89 1.59
C ALA A 40 3.43 8.85 2.65
N PRO A 41 4.47 9.14 3.46
CA PRO A 41 5.00 8.16 4.42
C PRO A 41 3.97 7.62 5.42
N ASP A 42 2.99 8.44 5.80
CA ASP A 42 1.87 8.07 6.67
C ASP A 42 0.84 7.17 5.96
N GLU A 43 0.52 7.46 4.70
CA GLU A 43 -0.32 6.61 3.86
C GLU A 43 0.30 5.22 3.62
N GLU A 44 1.61 5.17 3.32
CA GLU A 44 2.35 3.91 3.17
C GLU A 44 2.40 3.14 4.48
N ALA A 45 2.57 3.82 5.62
CA ALA A 45 2.54 3.20 6.95
C ALA A 45 1.18 2.55 7.27
N VAL A 46 0.06 3.15 6.83
CA VAL A 46 -1.29 2.54 6.97
C VAL A 46 -1.37 1.21 6.21
N VAL A 47 -0.87 1.17 4.98
CA VAL A 47 -0.83 -0.05 4.17
C VAL A 47 0.10 -1.10 4.81
N ALA A 48 1.31 -0.72 5.17
CA ALA A 48 2.29 -1.62 5.77
C ALA A 48 1.78 -2.22 7.10
N ARG A 49 1.08 -1.43 7.93
CA ARG A 49 0.47 -1.91 9.17
C ARG A 49 -0.56 -3.02 8.92
N GLU A 50 -1.47 -2.83 7.96
CA GLU A 50 -2.47 -3.85 7.65
C GLU A 50 -1.85 -5.10 7.02
N LEU A 51 -0.84 -4.95 6.17
CA LEU A 51 -0.09 -6.09 5.62
C LEU A 51 0.62 -6.90 6.73
N ARG A 52 1.25 -6.24 7.71
CA ARG A 52 1.83 -6.91 8.88
C ARG A 52 0.77 -7.60 9.74
N ARG A 53 -0.38 -6.95 9.96
CA ARG A 53 -1.51 -7.52 10.72
C ARG A 53 -2.04 -8.81 10.07
N LEU A 54 -1.98 -8.90 8.74
CA LEU A 54 -2.34 -10.09 7.97
C LEU A 54 -1.22 -11.12 7.85
N GLY A 55 -0.02 -10.84 8.39
CA GLY A 55 1.14 -11.73 8.30
C GLY A 55 1.79 -11.79 6.90
N LEU A 56 1.49 -10.83 6.02
CA LEU A 56 2.01 -10.78 4.65
C LEU A 56 3.36 -10.06 4.57
N LEU A 57 3.57 -9.05 5.41
CA LEU A 57 4.82 -8.30 5.51
C LEU A 57 5.52 -8.67 6.83
N ARG A 58 6.79 -9.08 6.75
CA ARG A 58 7.61 -9.40 7.94
C ARG A 58 8.06 -8.11 8.63
N ILE A 59 8.32 -8.20 9.94
CA ILE A 59 8.87 -7.11 10.76
C ILE A 59 10.33 -6.89 10.38
#